data_AF-A0A6C0LRA2-F1
#
_entry.id   AF-A0A6C0LRA2-F1
#
_cell.length_a   1.000
_cell.length_b   1.000
_cell.length_c   1.000
_cell.angle_alpha   90.00
_cell.angle_beta   90.00
_cell.angle_gamma   90.00
#
_symmetry.space_group_name_H-M   'P 1'
#
loop_
_entity.id
_entity.type
_entity.pdbx_description
1 polymer ?
#
loop_
_entity_poly.entity_id
_entity_poly.type
_entity_poly.pdbx_seq_one_letter_code
_entity_poly.pdbx_strand_id
1 'polypeptide(L)'
;MQNIEKLENIKSFIENMSKYHQIEILKILSKNLCKINENKSGVYVNLSFLPNETIDEMEEYIMYTKEQEENLKTLEYQKEEFKNAFFNSEKQDKDNNTYMYNTK
;
A
#
# COMPACT_ATOMS: atom_id res chain seq x y z
N MET A 1 -5.90 -3.13 -29.44
CA MET A 1 -6.21 -1.77 -28.94
C MET A 1 -6.10 -1.86 -27.43
N GLN A 2 -5.19 -1.13 -26.79
CA GLN A 2 -5.13 -1.10 -25.32
C GLN A 2 -6.46 -0.57 -24.79
N ASN A 3 -6.98 -1.15 -23.71
CA ASN A 3 -8.22 -0.69 -23.09
C ASN A 3 -7.95 0.68 -22.44
N ILE A 4 -8.52 1.75 -22.99
CA ILE A 4 -8.31 3.13 -22.51
C ILE A 4 -8.71 3.26 -21.04
N GLU A 5 -9.80 2.60 -20.63
CA GLU A 5 -10.27 2.60 -19.24
C GLU A 5 -9.23 1.98 -18.29
N LYS A 6 -8.57 0.90 -18.72
CA LYS A 6 -7.48 0.26 -17.97
C LYS A 6 -6.33 1.25 -17.73
N LEU A 7 -5.90 1.96 -18.78
CA LEU A 7 -4.80 2.92 -18.68
C LEU A 7 -5.15 4.12 -17.79
N GLU A 8 -6.38 4.64 -17.87
CA GLU A 8 -6.84 5.73 -16.99
C GLU A 8 -6.89 5.29 -15.53
N ASN A 9 -7.33 4.06 -15.25
CA ASN A 9 -7.32 3.51 -13.89
C ASN A 9 -5.89 3.42 -13.35
N ILE A 10 -4.95 2.84 -14.12
CA ILE A 10 -3.54 2.73 -13.73
C ILE A 10 -2.94 4.11 -13.43
N LYS A 11 -3.16 5.08 -14.32
CA LYS A 11 -2.72 6.47 -14.13
C LYS A 11 -3.25 7.03 -12.82
N SER A 12 -4.56 6.94 -12.59
CA SER A 12 -5.20 7.49 -11.39
C SER A 12 -4.66 6.84 -10.11
N PHE A 13 -4.42 5.52 -10.12
CA PHE A 13 -3.78 4.85 -8.98
C PHE A 13 -2.39 5.41 -8.71
N ILE A 14 -1.53 5.50 -9.72
CA ILE A 14 -0.13 5.97 -9.55
C ILE A 14 -0.09 7.42 -9.07
N GLU A 15 -0.95 8.30 -9.59
CA GLU A 15 -0.99 9.71 -9.18
C GLU A 15 -1.39 9.89 -7.70
N ASN A 16 -2.22 8.98 -7.16
CA ASN A 16 -2.67 9.00 -5.77
C ASN A 16 -1.75 8.23 -4.80
N MET A 17 -0.75 7.51 -5.31
CA MET A 17 0.21 6.80 -4.49
C MET A 17 1.18 7.74 -3.77
N SER A 18 1.81 7.24 -2.69
CA SER A 18 2.91 7.94 -2.04
C SER A 18 4.09 8.14 -2.99
N LYS A 19 4.90 9.18 -2.74
CA LYS A 19 6.13 9.45 -3.51
C LYS A 19 7.05 8.23 -3.60
N TYR A 20 7.12 7.43 -2.53
CA TYR A 20 7.91 6.21 -2.51
C TYR A 20 7.44 5.22 -3.58
N HIS A 21 6.14 4.93 -3.65
CA HIS A 21 5.62 4.00 -4.66
C HIS A 21 5.69 4.57 -6.08
N GLN A 22 5.51 5.88 -6.25
CA GLN A 22 5.73 6.54 -7.54
C GLN A 22 7.17 6.37 -8.04
N ILE A 23 8.17 6.41 -7.13
CA ILE A 23 9.58 6.14 -7.47
C ILE A 23 9.78 4.68 -7.87
N GLU A 24 9.15 3.71 -7.20
CA GLU A 24 9.24 2.30 -7.60
C GLU A 24 8.63 2.04 -8.99
N ILE A 25 7.48 2.66 -9.28
CA ILE A 25 6.90 2.65 -10.64
C ILE A 25 7.87 3.26 -11.66
N LEU A 26 8.53 4.37 -11.32
CA LEU A 26 9.54 4.98 -12.18
C LEU A 26 10.74 4.05 -12.44
N LYS A 27 11.13 3.24 -11.45
CA LYS A 27 12.17 2.21 -11.62
C LYS A 27 11.74 1.11 -12.60
N ILE A 28 10.48 0.66 -12.53
CA ILE A 28 9.93 -0.31 -13.50
C ILE A 28 10.01 0.26 -14.92
N LEU A 29 9.56 1.50 -15.11
CA LEU A 29 9.64 2.19 -16.40
C LEU A 29 11.09 2.32 -16.90
N SER A 30 12.02 2.64 -16.01
CA SER A 30 13.44 2.80 -16.34
C SER A 30 14.11 1.47 -16.69
N LYS A 31 13.79 0.40 -15.96
CA LYS A 31 14.26 -0.98 -16.20
C LYS A 31 13.85 -1.46 -17.60
N ASN A 32 12.63 -1.15 -18.02
CA ASN A 32 12.09 -1.53 -19.32
C ASN A 32 12.44 -0.55 -20.46
N LEU A 33 13.40 0.38 -20.21
CA LEU A 33 13.90 1.37 -21.17
C LEU A 33 12.79 2.21 -21.82
N CYS A 34 11.72 2.48 -21.08
CA CYS A 34 10.60 3.28 -21.56
C CYS A 34 11.01 4.74 -21.76
N LYS A 35 10.42 5.41 -22.75
CA LYS A 35 10.64 6.84 -22.96
C LYS A 35 9.97 7.64 -21.85
N ILE A 36 10.79 8.36 -21.09
CA ILE A 36 10.39 9.18 -19.97
C ILE A 36 10.80 10.62 -20.26
N ASN A 37 9.91 11.59 -19.99
CA ASN A 37 10.21 13.02 -20.14
C ASN A 37 10.22 13.68 -18.76
N GLU A 38 11.41 14.09 -18.31
CA GLU A 38 11.60 14.75 -17.02
C GLU A 38 11.85 16.25 -17.20
N ASN A 39 11.21 17.05 -16.35
CA ASN A 39 11.48 18.48 -16.22
C ASN A 39 11.41 18.91 -14.75
N LYS A 40 11.56 20.21 -14.47
CA LYS A 40 11.53 20.75 -13.10
C LYS A 40 10.23 20.44 -12.32
N SER A 41 9.13 20.13 -13.03
CA SER A 41 7.83 19.81 -12.46
C SER A 41 7.63 18.31 -12.23
N GLY A 42 8.55 17.45 -12.67
CA GLY A 42 8.50 16.01 -12.47
C GLY A 42 8.63 15.22 -13.76
N VAL A 43 8.08 14.00 -13.72
CA VAL A 43 8.22 12.99 -14.77
C VAL A 43 6.89 12.79 -15.49
N TYR A 44 6.92 12.87 -16.83
CA TYR A 44 5.78 12.66 -17.72
C TYR A 44 5.99 11.40 -18.54
N VAL A 45 4.95 10.55 -18.57
CA VAL A 45 4.95 9.26 -19.26
C VAL A 45 3.67 9.13 -20.06
N ASN A 46 3.78 8.72 -21.32
CA ASN A 46 2.61 8.40 -22.13
C ASN A 46 2.33 6.89 -22.08
N LEU A 47 1.32 6.50 -21.30
CA LEU A 47 0.98 5.09 -21.07
C LEU A 47 0.60 4.35 -22.36
N SER A 48 0.00 5.04 -23.34
CA SER A 48 -0.43 4.46 -24.63
C SER A 48 0.73 4.00 -25.52
N PHE A 49 1.96 4.40 -25.20
CA PHE A 49 3.18 3.99 -25.90
C PHE A 49 4.02 2.99 -25.10
N LEU A 50 3.55 2.57 -23.93
CA LEU A 50 4.25 1.57 -23.14
C LEU A 50 3.97 0.17 -23.68
N PRO A 51 4.99 -0.72 -23.70
CA PRO A 51 4.79 -2.14 -23.94
C PRO A 51 3.79 -2.73 -22.93
N ASN A 52 2.98 -3.70 -23.37
CA ASN A 52 2.02 -4.36 -22.48
C ASN A 52 2.73 -5.02 -21.29
N GLU A 53 3.90 -5.60 -21.50
CA GLU A 53 4.72 -6.20 -20.42
C GLU A 53 5.03 -5.20 -19.30
N THR A 54 5.40 -3.97 -19.66
CA THR A 54 5.63 -2.89 -18.69
C THR A 54 4.35 -2.51 -17.95
N ILE A 55 3.22 -2.44 -18.66
CA ILE A 55 1.91 -2.15 -18.06
C ILE A 55 1.53 -3.24 -17.07
N ASP A 56 1.76 -4.51 -17.41
CA ASP A 56 1.43 -5.65 -16.56
C ASP A 56 2.36 -5.69 -15.31
N GLU A 57 3.67 -5.40 -15.45
CA GLU A 57 4.58 -5.24 -14.30
C GLU A 57 4.14 -4.11 -13.35
N MET A 58 3.67 -2.99 -13.91
CA MET A 58 3.16 -1.86 -13.12
C MET A 58 1.87 -2.24 -12.37
N GLU A 59 0.97 -2.99 -13.00
CA GLU A 59 -0.25 -3.48 -12.37
C GLU A 59 0.03 -4.47 -11.24
N GLU A 60 0.97 -5.40 -11.45
CA GLU A 60 1.39 -6.34 -10.42
C GLU A 60 1.92 -5.61 -9.19
N TYR A 61 2.75 -4.58 -9.40
CA TYR A 61 3.23 -3.74 -8.30
C TYR A 61 2.10 -2.98 -7.59
N ILE A 62 1.15 -2.40 -8.34
CA ILE A 62 -0.01 -1.73 -7.75
C ILE A 62 -0.81 -2.72 -6.89
N MET A 63 -1.05 -3.93 -7.39
CA MET A 63 -1.78 -4.96 -6.64
C MET A 63 -1.05 -5.35 -5.36
N TYR A 64 0.27 -5.55 -5.43
CA TYR A 64 1.12 -5.84 -4.28
C TYR A 64 1.05 -4.75 -3.20
N THR A 65 0.99 -3.46 -3.59
CA THR A 65 0.85 -2.37 -2.62
C THR A 65 -0.52 -2.38 -1.93
N LYS A 66 -1.60 -2.69 -2.66
CA LYS A 66 -2.95 -2.81 -2.09
C LYS A 66 -3.04 -3.95 -1.09
N GLU A 67 -2.50 -5.11 -1.45
CA GLU A 67 -2.46 -6.28 -0.57
C GLU A 67 -1.69 -5.98 0.73
N GLN A 68 -0.56 -5.28 0.64
CA GLN A 68 0.17 -4.83 1.83
C GLN A 68 -0.66 -3.92 2.74
N GLU A 69 -1.37 -2.94 2.16
CA GLU A 69 -2.23 -2.05 2.94
C GLU A 69 -3.38 -2.81 3.63
N GLU A 70 -4.01 -3.76 2.95
CA GLU A 70 -5.09 -4.59 3.51
C GLU A 70 -4.59 -5.50 4.63
N ASN A 71 -3.43 -6.12 4.44
CA ASN A 71 -2.78 -6.94 5.45
C ASN A 71 -2.43 -6.11 6.70
N LEU A 72 -1.91 -4.90 6.51
CA LEU A 72 -1.60 -4.01 7.62
C LEU A 72 -2.87 -3.63 8.40
N LYS A 73 -3.95 -3.25 7.70
CA LYS A 73 -5.24 -2.93 8.33
C LYS A 73 -5.79 -4.11 9.13
N THR A 74 -5.66 -5.32 8.58
CA THR A 74 -6.11 -6.54 9.25
C THR A 74 -5.30 -6.83 10.51
N LEU A 75 -3.98 -6.65 10.46
CA LEU A 75 -3.12 -6.79 11.64
C LEU A 75 -3.42 -5.75 12.71
N GLU A 76 -3.67 -4.49 12.31
CA GLU A 76 -4.06 -3.42 13.22
C GLU A 76 -5.39 -3.74 13.91
N TYR A 77 -6.39 -4.19 13.13
CA TYR A 77 -7.67 -4.62 13.66
C TYR A 77 -7.53 -5.78 14.66
N GLN A 78 -6.79 -6.83 14.31
CA GLN A 78 -6.55 -7.97 15.22
C GLN A 78 -5.86 -7.54 16.51
N LYS A 79 -4.90 -6.61 16.43
CA LYS A 79 -4.21 -6.06 17.60
C LYS A 79 -5.16 -5.25 18.49
N GLU A 80 -6.07 -4.49 17.90
CA GLU A 80 -7.09 -3.74 18.63
C GLU A 80 -8.08 -4.68 19.33
N GLU A 81 -8.58 -5.70 18.62
CA GLU A 81 -9.48 -6.71 19.18
C GLU A 81 -8.82 -7.47 20.35
N PHE A 82 -7.55 -7.88 20.19
CA PHE A 82 -6.79 -8.49 21.29
C PHE A 82 -6.67 -7.55 22.48
N LYS A 83 -6.31 -6.28 22.26
CA LYS A 83 -6.20 -5.30 23.34
C LYS A 83 -7.54 -5.12 24.07
N ASN A 84 -8.64 -5.06 23.33
CA ASN A 84 -9.97 -4.90 23.89
C ASN A 84 -10.39 -6.14 24.69
N ALA A 85 -10.19 -7.34 24.15
CA ALA A 85 -10.55 -8.60 24.79
C ALA A 85 -9.78 -8.87 26.09
N PHE A 86 -8.51 -8.46 26.19
CA PHE A 86 -7.66 -8.76 27.35
C PHE A 86 -7.56 -7.62 28.38
N PHE A 87 -7.60 -6.34 27.98
CA PHE A 87 -7.37 -5.22 28.91
C PHE A 87 -8.63 -4.39 29.22
N ASN A 88 -9.69 -4.48 28.41
CA ASN A 88 -10.95 -3.82 28.72
C ASN A 88 -11.93 -4.74 29.48
N SER A 89 -11.75 -6.05 29.41
CA SER A 89 -12.42 -7.03 30.28
C SER A 89 -11.92 -6.92 31.73
N GLU A 90 -10.61 -6.73 31.95
CA GLU A 90 -10.02 -6.50 33.29
C GLU A 90 -10.50 -5.22 34.00
N LYS A 91 -11.15 -4.28 33.29
CA LYS A 91 -11.74 -3.09 33.91
C LYS A 91 -13.15 -3.31 34.46
N GLN A 92 -13.81 -4.42 34.11
CA GLN A 92 -15.09 -4.81 34.72
C GLN A 92 -14.88 -5.65 35.99
N ASP A 93 -13.73 -6.32 36.14
CA ASP A 93 -13.40 -7.09 37.35
C ASP A 93 -12.62 -6.29 38.40
N LYS A 94 -12.34 -5.00 38.16
CA LYS A 94 -11.65 -4.11 39.11
C LYS A 94 -12.49 -3.55 40.26
N ASP A 95 -13.69 -4.09 40.47
CA ASP A 95 -14.34 -3.99 41.78
C ASP A 95 -14.01 -5.19 42.69
N ASN A 96 -13.29 -6.23 42.23
CA ASN A 96 -12.87 -7.33 43.11
C ASN A 96 -11.46 -7.87 42.79
N ASN A 97 -10.55 -7.59 43.73
CA ASN A 97 -9.22 -8.18 43.94
C ASN A 97 -8.02 -7.59 43.17
N THR A 98 -7.38 -6.65 43.86
CA THR A 98 -5.93 -6.48 43.97
C THR A 98 -5.19 -7.83 44.02
N TYR A 99 -4.34 -8.10 43.04
CA TYR A 99 -3.19 -8.98 43.24
C TYR A 99 -1.91 -8.32 42.73
N MET A 100 -1.00 -8.09 43.68
CA MET A 100 0.38 -7.69 43.43
C MET A 100 1.13 -8.84 42.77
N TYR A 101 1.91 -8.54 41.73
CA TYR A 101 2.93 -9.46 41.26
C TYR A 101 4.18 -9.29 42.10
N ASN A 102 4.46 -10.28 42.95
CA ASN A 102 5.76 -10.48 43.57
C ASN A 102 6.70 -11.10 42.52
N THR A 103 7.74 -10.37 42.14
CA THR A 103 8.90 -10.93 41.43
C THR A 103 9.83 -11.57 42.46
N LYS A 104 10.07 -12.88 42.32
CA LYS A 104 11.18 -13.58 42.97
C LYS A 104 12.47 -13.38 42.18
#